data_AF-E9H3J5-F1
#
_entry.id   AF-E9H3J5-F1
#
_cell.length_a   1.000
_cell.length_b   1.000
_cell.length_c   1.000
_cell.angle_alpha   90.00
_cell.angle_beta   90.00
_cell.angle_gamma   90.00
#
_symmetry.space_group_name_H-M   'P 1'
#
loop_
_entity.id
_entity.type
_entity.pdbx_description
1 polymer ?
#
loop_
_entity_poly.entity_id
_entity_poly.type
_entity_poly.pdbx_seq_one_letter_code
_entity_poly.pdbx_strand_id
1 'polypeptide(L)' 'KMMIENPEALKLWLTAALAPLCDADPVVLAKHVLALLNKQIPDSELRGAMFDELDVFLQQETKGFVDQLF' A
#
# COMPACT_ATOMS: atom_id res chain seq x y z
N LYS A 1 -2.40 -15.98 9.22
CA LYS A 1 -1.09 -16.00 8.52
C LYS A 1 -1.38 -15.70 7.06
N MET A 2 -1.57 -14.43 6.70
CA MET A 2 -1.73 -14.04 5.30
C MET A 2 -0.32 -13.97 4.72
N MET A 3 0.14 -15.10 4.18
CA MET A 3 1.21 -15.02 3.19
C MET A 3 0.58 -14.31 2.00
N ILE A 4 1.21 -13.26 1.49
CA ILE A 4 0.86 -12.71 0.19
C ILE A 4 1.16 -13.83 -0.82
N GLU A 5 0.25 -14.78 -0.98
CA GLU A 5 0.44 -15.99 -1.80
C GLU A 5 0.56 -15.60 -3.27
N ASN A 6 -0.04 -14.47 -3.67
CA ASN A 6 0.04 -13.91 -5.01
C ASN A 6 0.39 -12.41 -4.98
N PRO A 7 1.64 -12.01 -5.26
CA PRO A 7 2.01 -10.59 -5.40
C PRO A 7 1.24 -9.91 -6.54
N GLU A 8 0.82 -10.66 -7.55
CA GLU A 8 -0.04 -10.15 -8.63
C GLU A 8 -1.45 -9.80 -8.16
N ALA A 9 -2.05 -10.62 -7.29
CA ALA A 9 -3.37 -10.34 -6.74
C ALA A 9 -3.32 -9.12 -5.82
N LEU A 10 -2.26 -9.00 -5.01
CA LEU A 10 -2.06 -7.83 -4.17
C LEU A 10 -1.84 -6.57 -5.01
N LYS A 11 -1.02 -6.66 -6.07
CA LYS A 11 -0.84 -5.56 -7.03
C LYS A 11 -2.18 -5.10 -7.60
N LEU A 12 -3.03 -6.04 -8.02
CA LEU A 12 -4.33 -5.78 -8.62
C LEU A 12 -5.26 -5.08 -7.63
N TRP A 13 -5.32 -5.58 -6.40
CA TRP A 13 -6.09 -4.98 -5.32
C TRP A 13 -5.60 -3.57 -4.99
N LEU A 14 -4.28 -3.38 -4.85
CA LEU A 14 -3.67 -2.07 -4.61
C LEU A 14 -4.05 -1.10 -5.72
N THR A 15 -3.92 -1.48 -7.00
CA THR A 15 -4.32 -0.61 -8.10
C THR A 15 -5.81 -0.25 -8.06
N ALA A 16 -6.69 -1.21 -7.73
CA ALA A 16 -8.13 -0.98 -7.67
C ALA A 16 -8.53 -0.11 -6.46
N ALA A 17 -7.87 -0.31 -5.32
CA ALA A 17 -8.08 0.47 -4.11
C ALA A 17 -7.53 1.90 -4.25
N LEU A 18 -6.37 2.07 -4.90
CA LEU A 18 -5.74 3.37 -5.11
C LEU A 18 -6.39 4.21 -6.21
N ALA A 19 -6.98 3.57 -7.22
CA ALA A 19 -7.62 4.24 -8.37
C ALA A 19 -8.66 5.32 -7.99
N PRO A 20 -9.57 5.11 -7.00
CA PRO A 20 -10.47 6.16 -6.55
C PRO A 20 -9.89 7.10 -5.49
N LEU A 21 -8.78 6.73 -4.85
CA LEU A 21 -8.24 7.48 -3.71
C LEU A 21 -7.19 8.52 -4.12
N CYS A 22 -6.55 8.35 -5.29
CA CYS A 22 -5.51 9.24 -5.77
C CYS A 22 -5.59 9.39 -7.31
N ASP A 23 -5.30 10.60 -7.81
CA ASP A 23 -5.22 10.91 -9.25
C ASP A 23 -3.88 10.46 -9.87
N ALA A 24 -2.93 10.05 -9.05
CA ALA A 24 -1.64 9.52 -9.49
C ALA A 24 -1.75 8.12 -10.06
N ASP A 25 -0.73 7.70 -10.81
CA ASP A 25 -0.72 6.41 -11.50
C ASP A 25 -0.77 5.24 -10.48
N PRO A 26 -1.91 4.50 -10.39
CA PRO A 26 -2.12 3.53 -9.33
C PRO A 26 -1.15 2.34 -9.46
N VAL A 27 -0.62 2.09 -10.66
CA VAL A 27 0.34 1.02 -10.92
C VAL A 27 1.69 1.33 -10.27
N VAL A 28 2.11 2.61 -10.27
CA VAL A 28 3.36 3.05 -9.65
C VAL A 28 3.28 2.94 -8.14
N LEU A 29 2.17 3.42 -7.55
CA LEU A 29 1.91 3.32 -6.12
C LEU A 29 1.84 1.86 -5.65
N ALA A 30 1.13 0.99 -6.39
CA ALA A 30 1.07 -0.42 -6.07
C ALA A 30 2.46 -1.09 -6.07
N LYS A 31 3.36 -0.72 -7.00
CA LYS A 31 4.75 -1.21 -7.01
C LYS A 31 5.54 -0.70 -5.80
N HIS A 32 5.35 0.55 -5.37
CA HIS A 32 5.97 1.09 -4.15
C HIS A 32 5.52 0.32 -2.91
N VAL A 33 4.20 0.11 -2.75
CA VAL A 33 3.65 -0.65 -1.63
C VAL A 33 4.17 -2.08 -1.61
N LEU A 34 4.20 -2.77 -2.75
CA LEU A 34 4.78 -4.11 -2.85
C LEU A 34 6.26 -4.15 -2.46
N ALA A 35 7.02 -3.12 -2.82
CA ALA A 35 8.43 -3.02 -2.44
C ALA A 35 8.58 -2.80 -0.92
N LEU A 36 7.71 -2.01 -0.31
CA LEU A 36 7.66 -1.83 1.15
C LEU A 36 7.31 -3.13 1.86
N LEU A 37 6.25 -3.83 1.42
CA LEU A 37 5.81 -5.10 2.01
C LEU A 37 6.83 -6.23 1.88
N ASN A 38 7.71 -6.17 0.87
CA ASN A 38 8.83 -7.11 0.74
C ASN A 38 9.96 -6.84 1.73
N LYS A 39 9.97 -5.69 2.43
CA LYS A 39 10.94 -5.43 3.49
C LYS A 39 10.62 -6.33 4.68
N GLN A 40 11.61 -7.06 5.19
CA GLN A 40 11.49 -7.89 6.39
C GLN A 40 11.56 -7.02 7.67
N ILE A 41 10.66 -6.04 7.78
CA ILE A 41 10.53 -5.13 8.92
C ILE A 41 9.24 -5.44 9.69
N PRO A 42 9.18 -5.12 11.00
CA PRO A 42 7.98 -5.36 11.79
C PRO A 42 6.80 -4.53 11.29
N ASP A 43 5.57 -5.05 11.44
CA ASP A 43 4.33 -4.39 11.01
C ASP A 43 4.19 -2.96 11.55
N SER A 44 4.71 -2.70 12.76
CA SER A 44 4.71 -1.36 13.35
C SER A 44 5.57 -0.36 12.58
N GLU A 45 6.73 -0.77 12.06
CA GLU A 45 7.56 0.08 11.20
C GLU A 45 7.00 0.12 9.78
N LEU A 46 6.48 -1.00 9.28
CA LEU A 46 5.92 -1.10 7.94
C LEU A 46 4.70 -0.19 7.77
N ARG A 47 3.80 -0.15 8.75
CA ARG A 47 2.67 0.79 8.79
C ARG A 47 3.14 2.24 8.74
N GLY A 48 4.16 2.59 9.51
CA GLY A 48 4.73 3.94 9.50
C GLY A 48 5.34 4.31 8.15
N ALA A 49 6.16 3.42 7.57
CA ALA A 49 6.77 3.63 6.27
C ALA A 49 5.75 3.70 5.14
N MET A 50 4.71 2.85 5.17
CA MET A 50 3.61 2.91 4.22
C MET A 50 2.80 4.19 4.37
N PHE A 51 2.52 4.61 5.60
CA PHE A 51 1.84 5.87 5.83
C PHE A 51 2.65 7.04 5.25
N ASP A 52 3.92 7.17 5.59
CA ASP A 52 4.76 8.29 5.14
C ASP A 52 4.90 8.35 3.61
N GLU A 53 5.13 7.20 2.96
CA GLU A 53 5.24 7.10 1.49
C GLU A 53 3.90 7.37 0.80
N LEU A 54 2.78 6.96 1.39
CA LEU A 54 1.47 7.11 0.80
C LEU A 54 0.81 8.45 1.15
N ASP A 55 1.18 9.10 2.25
CA ASP A 55 0.61 10.37 2.74
C ASP A 55 0.78 11.50 1.73
N VAL A 56 1.90 11.53 1.02
CA VAL A 56 2.13 12.52 -0.05
C VAL A 56 1.20 12.35 -1.26
N PHE A 57 0.58 11.17 -1.42
CA PHE A 57 -0.32 10.84 -2.54
C PHE A 57 -1.79 10.83 -2.14
N LEU A 58 -2.10 10.14 -1.04
CA LEU A 58 -3.44 9.85 -0.52
C LEU A 58 -3.87 10.86 0.54
N GLN A 59 -2.91 11.57 1.16
CA GLN A 59 -3.13 12.56 2.21
C GLN A 59 -4.06 12.02 3.32
N GLN A 60 -5.25 12.60 3.43
CA GLN A 60 -6.25 12.25 4.43
C GLN A 60 -6.79 10.80 4.26
N GLU A 61 -6.78 10.26 3.04
CA GLU A 61 -7.23 8.90 2.74
C GLU A 61 -6.20 7.84 3.13
N THR A 62 -4.93 8.23 3.32
CA THR A 62 -3.81 7.33 3.62
C THR A 62 -4.07 6.47 4.83
N LYS A 63 -4.61 7.09 5.89
CA LYS A 63 -4.90 6.39 7.13
C LYS A 63 -5.91 5.26 6.91
N GLY A 64 -6.99 5.54 6.19
CA GLY A 64 -8.02 4.54 5.88
C GLY A 64 -7.48 3.41 5.01
N PHE A 65 -6.62 3.73 4.05
CA PHE A 65 -5.97 2.75 3.19
C PHE A 65 -5.01 1.83 3.96
N VAL A 66 -4.13 2.39 4.79
CA VAL A 66 -3.19 1.61 5.60
C VAL A 66 -3.95 0.72 6.60
N ASP A 67 -5.04 1.20 7.18
CA ASP A 67 -5.90 0.39 8.08
C ASP A 67 -6.64 -0.74 7.32
N GLN A 68 -7.00 -0.52 6.04
CA GLN A 68 -7.59 -1.57 5.21
C GLN A 68 -6.59 -2.68 4.84
N LEU A 69 -5.33 -2.33 4.69
CA LEU A 69 -4.28 -3.26 4.28
C LEU A 69 -3.82 -4.17 5.44
N PHE A 70 -3.86 -3.68 6.67
CA PHE A 70 -3.35 -4.35 7.87
C PHE A 70 -4.46 -4.68 8.87
#